data_AF-A0A665VRC1-F1
#
_entry.id   AF-A0A665VRC1-F1
#
_cell.length_a   1.000
_cell.length_b   1.000
_cell.length_c   1.000
_cell.angle_alpha   90.00
_cell.angle_beta   90.00
_cell.angle_gamma   90.00
#
_symmetry.space_group_name_H-M   'P 1'
#
loop_
_entity.id
_entity.type
_entity.pdbx_description
1 polymer ?
#
loop_
_entity_poly.entity_id
_entity_poly.type
_entity_poly.pdbx_seq_one_letter_code
_entity_poly.pdbx_strand_id
1 'polypeptide(L)'
;SNFLPLRHLGSCGPLAVRRTSLPLCPTTPGCIPSRSFINLPVPISTRRMEYAECRTLQYTPEQMFNMVANVDQYQHFVPWCKKSRVTRGKNGVIWAELEIGFPPIVERYTSEVMVVPNHKVRAVCTEGSLFSHLETIWRFSPGTKDQADSCKVDFYLSFEFKSILHSQLAGMFFDEVVKQMVGAFASRAAMLYGNQRTPQVSVGSWYVHH
;
A
#
# COMPACT_ATOMS: atom_id res chain seq x y z
N SER A 1 30.59 85.70 -10.49
CA SER A 1 31.15 85.92 -9.14
C SER A 1 30.68 84.78 -8.25
N ASN A 2 31.50 83.74 -8.08
CA ASN A 2 32.47 83.55 -6.97
C ASN A 2 31.70 83.28 -5.65
N PHE A 3 31.92 82.19 -4.90
CA PHE A 3 33.20 81.68 -4.40
C PHE A 3 33.10 80.20 -3.95
N LEU A 4 34.21 79.48 -4.13
CA LEU A 4 34.55 78.20 -3.47
C LEU A 4 34.78 78.40 -1.95
N PRO A 5 35.00 77.31 -1.18
CA PRO A 5 36.40 76.95 -0.95
C PRO A 5 36.71 75.47 -1.16
N LEU A 6 37.99 75.23 -1.39
CA LEU A 6 38.64 74.04 -1.90
C LEU A 6 39.76 73.69 -0.89
N ARG A 7 40.14 72.41 -0.86
CA ARG A 7 41.44 71.82 -0.46
C ARG A 7 41.59 71.35 0.98
N HIS A 8 42.38 70.32 1.30
CA HIS A 8 42.99 69.12 0.67
C HIS A 8 44.10 68.69 1.65
N LEU A 9 44.45 67.40 1.69
CA LEU A 9 45.81 66.82 1.89
C LEU A 9 45.59 65.37 2.40
N GLY A 10 45.88 64.32 1.62
CA GLY A 10 47.22 63.81 1.26
C GLY A 10 47.44 62.51 2.07
N SER A 11 48.20 61.49 1.71
CA SER A 11 49.01 61.10 0.55
C SER A 11 49.45 59.63 0.77
N CYS A 12 49.72 58.93 -0.33
CA CYS A 12 50.53 57.72 -0.62
C CYS A 12 51.09 56.76 0.48
N GLY A 13 51.07 55.45 0.13
CA GLY A 13 51.72 54.29 0.79
C GLY A 13 53.27 54.28 0.75
N PRO A 14 54.03 53.14 0.79
CA PRO A 14 53.68 51.78 0.34
C PRO A 14 54.28 50.61 1.20
N LEU A 15 54.39 49.44 0.56
CA LEU A 15 54.76 48.07 0.94
C LEU A 15 56.14 47.85 1.61
N ALA A 16 56.24 46.84 2.49
CA ALA A 16 56.86 45.52 2.23
C ALA A 16 57.69 44.90 3.38
N VAL A 17 57.62 43.56 3.44
CA VAL A 17 58.62 42.56 3.91
C VAL A 17 58.69 42.15 5.41
N ARG A 18 58.07 40.99 5.68
CA ARG A 18 58.63 39.74 6.27
C ARG A 18 59.61 39.84 7.46
N ARG A 19 59.23 39.23 8.60
CA ARG A 19 60.06 38.20 9.26
C ARG A 19 59.30 37.34 10.27
N THR A 20 59.77 36.11 10.30
CA THR A 20 59.49 34.91 11.08
C THR A 20 59.46 35.08 12.60
N SER A 21 58.49 34.42 13.24
CA SER A 21 58.71 33.64 14.48
C SER A 21 57.55 32.65 14.73
N LEU A 22 57.88 31.35 14.76
CA LEU A 22 57.19 30.34 15.57
C LEU A 22 57.77 30.46 16.99
N PRO A 23 57.03 30.21 18.10
CA PRO A 23 56.78 28.81 18.48
C PRO A 23 55.57 28.50 19.41
N LEU A 24 55.35 27.17 19.53
CA LEU A 24 54.76 26.38 20.63
C LEU A 24 53.24 26.15 20.71
N CYS A 25 52.95 24.84 20.86
CA CYS A 25 51.66 24.15 20.88
C CYS A 25 50.81 24.50 22.13
N PRO A 26 49.52 24.09 22.19
CA PRO A 26 49.21 22.66 22.41
C PRO A 26 48.36 22.07 21.28
N THR A 27 48.68 20.84 20.92
CA THR A 27 47.81 19.92 20.20
C THR A 27 46.43 19.88 20.85
N THR A 28 45.46 20.51 20.22
CA THR A 28 44.05 20.16 20.41
C THR A 28 43.85 18.83 19.69
N PRO A 29 43.33 17.76 20.34
CA PRO A 29 42.89 16.60 19.60
C PRO A 29 41.79 17.08 18.67
N GLY A 30 42.08 17.06 17.37
CA GLY A 30 41.08 17.30 16.34
C GLY A 30 39.93 16.33 16.60
N CYS A 31 38.77 16.88 16.94
CA CYS A 31 37.55 16.12 17.04
C CYS A 31 37.25 15.62 15.63
N ILE A 32 37.64 14.38 15.33
CA ILE A 32 37.24 13.70 14.10
C ILE A 32 35.70 13.67 14.16
N PRO A 33 34.97 14.28 13.23
CA PRO A 33 33.54 14.06 13.15
C PRO A 33 33.35 12.60 12.77
N SER A 34 33.10 11.76 13.78
CA SER A 34 32.65 10.39 13.56
C SER A 34 31.31 10.49 12.84
N ARG A 35 31.29 10.22 11.54
CA ARG A 35 30.03 9.98 10.83
C ARG A 35 29.47 8.68 11.40
N SER A 36 28.49 8.83 12.28
CA SER A 36 27.67 7.73 12.79
C SER A 36 26.88 7.12 11.63
N PHE A 37 27.48 6.19 10.91
CA PHE A 37 26.75 5.30 10.01
C PHE A 37 25.96 4.34 10.89
N ILE A 38 24.72 4.72 11.21
CA ILE A 38 23.58 3.90 11.64
C ILE A 38 24.00 2.53 12.23
N ASN A 39 24.34 2.50 13.52
CA ASN A 39 24.29 1.25 14.29
C ASN A 39 22.87 1.08 14.81
N LEU A 40 22.02 0.36 14.06
CA LEU A 40 20.79 -0.21 14.62
C LEU A 40 21.04 -1.70 14.88
N PRO A 41 21.17 -2.13 16.15
CA PRO A 41 21.09 -3.53 16.50
C PRO A 41 19.60 -3.89 16.59
N VAL A 42 18.93 -3.93 15.45
CA VAL A 42 17.61 -4.57 15.34
C VAL A 42 17.83 -5.80 14.48
N PRO A 43 17.55 -7.02 14.97
CA PRO A 43 17.60 -8.19 14.10
C PRO A 43 16.66 -7.93 12.93
N ILE A 44 17.23 -7.87 11.73
CA ILE A 44 16.49 -7.62 10.49
C ILE A 44 15.71 -8.89 10.18
N SER A 45 14.61 -9.11 10.89
CA SER A 45 13.69 -10.23 10.66
C SER A 45 12.69 -9.85 9.58
N THR A 46 12.26 -10.84 8.82
CA THR A 46 11.03 -10.75 8.02
C THR A 46 9.90 -10.35 8.98
N ARG A 47 9.18 -9.27 8.66
CA ARG A 47 8.04 -8.81 9.46
C ARG A 47 6.76 -9.27 8.77
N ARG A 48 5.90 -9.93 9.53
CA ARG A 48 4.51 -10.17 9.13
C ARG A 48 3.80 -8.82 9.04
N MET A 49 3.16 -8.58 7.91
CA MET A 49 2.40 -7.37 7.63
C MET A 49 0.93 -7.76 7.51
N GLU A 50 0.07 -6.97 8.12
CA GLU A 50 -1.36 -7.25 8.19
C GLU A 50 -2.17 -6.02 7.81
N TYR A 51 -3.30 -6.24 7.16
CA TYR A 51 -4.29 -5.23 6.83
C TYR A 51 -5.68 -5.78 7.07
N ALA A 52 -6.54 -4.96 7.67
CA ALA A 52 -7.93 -5.28 7.88
C ALA A 52 -8.79 -4.07 7.52
N GLU A 53 -9.89 -4.31 6.80
CA GLU A 53 -10.88 -3.29 6.48
C GLU A 53 -12.28 -3.88 6.63
N CYS A 54 -13.20 -3.08 7.15
CA CYS A 54 -14.61 -3.40 7.19
C CYS A 54 -15.36 -2.32 6.41
N ARG A 55 -16.17 -2.74 5.42
CA ARG A 55 -16.94 -1.81 4.59
C ARG A 55 -18.32 -2.35 4.28
N THR A 56 -19.33 -1.48 4.34
CA THR A 56 -20.68 -1.79 3.87
C THR A 56 -20.85 -1.33 2.43
N LEU A 57 -21.30 -2.24 1.57
CA LEU A 57 -21.54 -2.01 0.15
C LEU A 57 -23.01 -2.28 -0.16
N GLN A 58 -23.58 -1.53 -1.10
CA GLN A 58 -24.96 -1.69 -1.55
C GLN A 58 -25.09 -2.81 -2.61
N TYR A 59 -24.64 -4.01 -2.24
CA TYR A 59 -24.77 -5.24 -3.02
C TYR A 59 -25.10 -6.38 -2.07
N THR A 60 -25.73 -7.45 -2.55
CA THR A 60 -26.06 -8.60 -1.70
C THR A 60 -24.81 -9.39 -1.30
N PRO A 61 -24.83 -10.14 -0.18
CA PRO A 61 -23.73 -11.04 0.19
C PRO A 61 -23.38 -12.05 -0.91
N GLU A 62 -24.39 -12.52 -1.64
CA GLU A 62 -24.21 -13.44 -2.77
C GLU A 62 -23.46 -12.77 -3.93
N GLN A 63 -23.83 -11.55 -4.30
CA GLN A 63 -23.15 -10.79 -5.36
C GLN A 63 -21.67 -10.58 -5.05
N MET A 64 -21.37 -10.19 -3.80
CA MET A 64 -20.00 -9.98 -3.34
C MET A 64 -19.22 -11.29 -3.26
N PHE A 65 -19.85 -12.35 -2.71
CA PHE A 65 -19.26 -13.68 -2.64
C PHE A 65 -18.91 -14.22 -4.02
N ASN A 66 -19.83 -14.16 -4.99
CA ASN A 66 -19.62 -14.71 -6.33
C ASN A 66 -18.45 -14.04 -7.06
N MET A 67 -18.28 -12.72 -6.86
CA MET A 67 -17.16 -11.98 -7.44
C MET A 67 -15.82 -12.40 -6.81
N VAL A 68 -15.77 -12.56 -5.49
CA VAL A 68 -14.53 -12.92 -4.76
C VAL A 68 -14.20 -14.42 -4.89
N ALA A 69 -15.20 -15.29 -5.00
CA ALA A 69 -14.98 -16.72 -5.19
C ALA A 69 -14.49 -17.05 -6.61
N ASN A 70 -14.76 -16.19 -7.60
CA ASN A 70 -14.38 -16.41 -8.99
C ASN A 70 -12.94 -15.97 -9.28
N VAL A 71 -11.99 -16.76 -8.76
CA VAL A 71 -10.56 -16.46 -8.82
C VAL A 71 -10.05 -16.34 -10.25
N ASP A 72 -10.53 -17.14 -11.21
CA ASP A 72 -10.10 -17.08 -12.63
C ASP A 72 -10.23 -15.68 -13.25
N GLN A 73 -11.17 -14.88 -12.76
CA GLN A 73 -11.40 -13.54 -13.29
C GLN A 73 -10.41 -12.48 -12.79
N TYR A 74 -9.59 -12.80 -11.78
CA TYR A 74 -8.75 -11.80 -11.09
C TYR A 74 -7.74 -11.14 -12.03
N GLN A 75 -7.21 -11.88 -13.01
CA GLN A 75 -6.30 -11.35 -14.03
C GLN A 75 -6.88 -10.20 -14.88
N HIS A 76 -8.20 -10.05 -14.89
CA HIS A 76 -8.88 -9.02 -15.70
C HIS A 76 -9.11 -7.71 -14.96
N PHE A 77 -9.10 -7.72 -13.62
CA PHE A 77 -9.48 -6.52 -12.85
C PHE A 77 -8.66 -6.28 -11.60
N VAL A 78 -8.02 -7.30 -11.01
CA VAL A 78 -7.20 -7.13 -9.82
C VAL A 78 -5.83 -6.58 -10.24
N PRO A 79 -5.45 -5.38 -9.78
CA PRO A 79 -4.14 -4.83 -10.04
C PRO A 79 -3.06 -5.81 -9.61
N TRP A 80 -1.95 -5.84 -10.35
CA TRP A 80 -0.80 -6.71 -10.09
C TRP A 80 -1.02 -8.20 -10.37
N CYS A 81 -2.26 -8.68 -10.48
CA CYS A 81 -2.56 -10.05 -10.90
C CYS A 81 -2.39 -10.18 -12.42
N LYS A 82 -1.25 -10.69 -12.86
CA LYS A 82 -0.93 -10.89 -14.28
C LYS A 82 -1.62 -12.12 -14.86
N LYS A 83 -1.76 -13.17 -14.04
CA LYS A 83 -2.47 -14.40 -14.39
C LYS A 83 -3.18 -14.94 -13.17
N SER A 84 -4.34 -15.53 -13.40
CA SER A 84 -5.12 -16.24 -12.40
C SER A 84 -5.78 -17.44 -13.05
N ARG A 85 -5.59 -18.63 -12.47
CA ARG A 85 -6.15 -19.86 -12.99
C ARG A 85 -6.48 -20.84 -11.88
N VAL A 86 -7.74 -21.28 -11.80
CA VAL A 86 -8.15 -22.41 -10.98
C VAL A 86 -7.63 -23.70 -11.62
N THR A 87 -6.87 -24.47 -10.86
CA THR A 87 -6.25 -25.72 -11.34
C THR A 87 -7.07 -26.96 -10.98
N ARG A 88 -7.68 -26.97 -9.80
CA ARG A 88 -8.56 -28.05 -9.32
C ARG A 88 -9.50 -27.54 -8.24
N GLY A 89 -10.64 -28.21 -8.04
CA GLY A 89 -11.55 -27.90 -6.94
C GLY A 89 -12.45 -29.07 -6.56
N LYS A 90 -12.70 -29.24 -5.26
CA LYS A 90 -13.58 -30.27 -4.70
C LYS A 90 -14.10 -29.84 -3.32
N ASN A 91 -15.37 -30.11 -3.02
CA ASN A 91 -15.97 -29.94 -1.69
C ASN A 91 -15.77 -28.55 -1.05
N GLY A 92 -15.88 -27.47 -1.82
CA GLY A 92 -15.69 -26.10 -1.30
C GLY A 92 -14.23 -25.71 -1.05
N VAL A 93 -13.26 -26.50 -1.55
CA VAL A 93 -11.85 -26.16 -1.60
C VAL A 93 -11.39 -26.10 -3.06
N ILE A 94 -10.67 -25.05 -3.41
CA ILE A 94 -10.19 -24.75 -4.76
C ILE A 94 -8.69 -24.49 -4.67
N TRP A 95 -7.90 -24.99 -5.61
CA TRP A 95 -6.51 -24.58 -5.77
C TRP A 95 -6.40 -23.67 -6.99
N ALA A 96 -5.77 -22.53 -6.80
CA ALA A 96 -5.59 -21.54 -7.86
C ALA A 96 -4.11 -21.13 -7.94
N GLU A 97 -3.59 -21.07 -9.15
CA GLU A 97 -2.28 -20.53 -9.46
C GLU A 97 -2.42 -19.06 -9.83
N LEU A 98 -1.66 -18.19 -9.15
CA LEU A 98 -1.63 -16.76 -9.41
C LEU A 98 -0.22 -16.33 -9.78
N GLU A 99 -0.10 -15.47 -10.79
CA GLU A 99 1.13 -14.75 -11.13
C GLU A 99 0.95 -13.29 -10.73
N ILE A 100 1.70 -12.84 -9.73
CA ILE A 100 1.67 -11.45 -9.26
C ILE A 100 2.94 -10.74 -9.70
N GLY A 101 2.80 -9.56 -10.28
CA GLY A 101 3.93 -8.76 -10.73
C GLY A 101 3.92 -7.35 -10.18
N PHE A 102 4.95 -7.04 -9.39
CA PHE A 102 5.28 -5.70 -8.91
C PHE A 102 6.67 -5.35 -9.45
N PRO A 103 6.81 -4.51 -10.49
CA PRO A 103 8.14 -4.21 -11.06
C PRO A 103 9.15 -3.87 -9.95
N PRO A 104 10.32 -4.54 -9.85
CA PRO A 104 10.89 -5.55 -10.78
C PRO A 104 10.55 -7.03 -10.49
N ILE A 105 9.79 -7.34 -9.45
CA ILE A 105 9.44 -8.70 -9.00
C ILE A 105 8.25 -9.25 -9.80
N VAL A 106 8.39 -10.47 -10.33
CA VAL A 106 7.26 -11.26 -10.85
C VAL A 106 7.36 -12.65 -10.25
N GLU A 107 6.30 -13.08 -9.60
CA GLU A 107 6.28 -14.35 -8.88
C GLU A 107 5.00 -15.13 -9.16
N ARG A 108 5.11 -16.45 -9.17
CA ARG A 108 3.97 -17.37 -9.17
C ARG A 108 3.83 -18.07 -7.83
N TYR A 109 2.59 -18.28 -7.40
CA TYR A 109 2.27 -19.10 -6.24
C TYR A 109 0.95 -19.84 -6.42
N THR A 110 0.80 -20.95 -5.71
CA THR A 110 -0.44 -21.71 -5.60
C THR A 110 -1.12 -21.38 -4.28
N SER A 111 -2.40 -21.00 -4.34
CA SER A 111 -3.24 -20.75 -3.19
C SER A 111 -4.31 -21.82 -3.04
N GLU A 112 -4.46 -22.33 -1.81
CA GLU A 112 -5.63 -23.12 -1.42
C GLU A 112 -6.73 -22.16 -0.95
N VAL A 113 -7.88 -22.21 -1.60
CA VAL A 113 -9.02 -21.33 -1.41
C VAL A 113 -10.19 -22.15 -0.87
N MET A 114 -10.53 -21.92 0.40
CA MET A 114 -11.71 -22.47 1.04
C MET A 114 -12.89 -21.49 0.94
N VAL A 115 -14.03 -21.99 0.52
CA VAL A 115 -15.25 -21.19 0.34
C VAL A 115 -16.38 -21.72 1.22
N VAL A 116 -17.08 -20.81 1.90
CA VAL A 116 -18.38 -21.04 2.53
C VAL A 116 -19.37 -20.16 1.77
N PRO A 117 -20.29 -20.75 0.98
CA PRO A 117 -21.19 -20.01 0.10
C PRO A 117 -21.85 -18.83 0.80
N ASN A 118 -21.76 -17.64 0.20
CA ASN A 118 -22.36 -16.38 0.68
C ASN A 118 -21.85 -15.85 2.05
N HIS A 119 -20.85 -16.49 2.66
CA HIS A 119 -20.40 -16.14 4.02
C HIS A 119 -18.90 -15.88 4.10
N LYS A 120 -18.06 -16.69 3.43
CA LYS A 120 -16.61 -16.60 3.61
C LYS A 120 -15.83 -17.12 2.40
N VAL A 121 -14.73 -16.44 2.08
CA VAL A 121 -13.66 -16.94 1.21
C VAL A 121 -12.34 -16.78 1.95
N ARG A 122 -11.59 -17.87 2.13
CA ARG A 122 -10.26 -17.87 2.75
C ARG A 122 -9.26 -18.44 1.78
N ALA A 123 -8.21 -17.71 1.47
CA ALA A 123 -7.13 -18.12 0.58
C ALA A 123 -5.81 -18.18 1.36
N VAL A 124 -5.05 -19.26 1.22
CA VAL A 124 -3.72 -19.42 1.83
C VAL A 124 -2.73 -19.90 0.78
N CYS A 125 -1.60 -19.21 0.67
CA CYS A 125 -0.49 -19.66 -0.17
C CYS A 125 0.09 -20.97 0.37
N THR A 126 0.13 -21.98 -0.49
CA THR A 126 0.64 -23.33 -0.18
C THR A 126 1.96 -23.62 -0.88
N GLU A 127 2.18 -23.04 -2.06
CA GLU A 127 3.38 -23.24 -2.87
C GLU A 127 3.86 -21.91 -3.45
N GLY A 128 5.16 -21.61 -3.37
CA GLY A 128 5.74 -20.37 -3.88
C GLY A 128 7.10 -20.08 -3.27
N SER A 129 7.92 -19.25 -3.94
CA SER A 129 9.27 -18.92 -3.48
C SER A 129 9.35 -17.58 -2.74
N LEU A 130 8.42 -16.67 -3.01
CA LEU A 130 8.43 -15.30 -2.46
C LEU A 130 7.88 -15.19 -1.03
N PHE A 131 6.75 -15.84 -0.75
CA PHE A 131 6.03 -15.69 0.51
C PHE A 131 6.33 -16.85 1.47
N SER A 132 6.71 -16.54 2.71
CA SER A 132 6.68 -17.51 3.82
C SER A 132 5.27 -17.64 4.39
N HIS A 133 4.48 -16.57 4.31
CA HIS A 133 3.07 -16.54 4.66
C HIS A 133 2.32 -15.62 3.69
N LEU A 134 1.14 -16.04 3.26
CA LEU A 134 0.18 -15.19 2.57
C LEU A 134 -1.21 -15.77 2.82
N GLU A 135 -2.04 -15.04 3.52
CA GLU A 135 -3.40 -15.38 3.88
C GLU A 135 -4.33 -14.22 3.57
N THR A 136 -5.48 -14.52 2.99
CA THR A 136 -6.53 -13.54 2.74
C THR A 136 -7.85 -14.12 3.20
N ILE A 137 -8.64 -13.33 3.93
CA ILE A 137 -9.97 -13.71 4.40
C ILE A 137 -10.95 -12.63 4.00
N TRP A 138 -12.03 -13.06 3.37
CA TRP A 138 -13.21 -12.26 3.09
C TRP A 138 -14.38 -12.86 3.86
N ARG A 139 -15.13 -12.02 4.58
CA ARG A 139 -16.38 -12.40 5.23
C ARG A 139 -17.49 -11.50 4.73
N PHE A 140 -18.62 -12.11 4.45
CA PHE A 140 -19.81 -11.43 3.94
C PHE A 140 -20.92 -11.60 4.96
N SER A 141 -21.59 -10.51 5.29
CA SER A 141 -22.76 -10.51 6.17
C SER A 141 -23.79 -9.55 5.58
N PRO A 142 -25.10 -9.81 5.74
CA PRO A 142 -26.11 -8.82 5.43
C PRO A 142 -25.82 -7.50 6.14
N GLY A 143 -26.08 -6.37 5.49
CA GLY A 143 -26.04 -5.07 6.18
C GLY A 143 -27.20 -4.89 7.16
N THR A 144 -27.38 -3.67 7.65
CA THR A 144 -28.44 -3.37 8.62
C THR A 144 -29.83 -3.51 7.98
N LYS A 145 -30.87 -3.71 8.78
CA LYS A 145 -32.26 -3.86 8.29
C LYS A 145 -32.74 -2.64 7.47
N ASP A 146 -32.18 -1.47 7.75
CA ASP A 146 -32.50 -0.22 7.08
C ASP A 146 -31.82 -0.07 5.71
N GLN A 147 -30.89 -0.98 5.39
CA GLN A 147 -30.16 -1.03 4.13
C GLN A 147 -30.45 -2.35 3.42
N ALA A 148 -31.65 -2.47 2.87
CA ALA A 148 -32.00 -3.58 1.99
C ALA A 148 -30.96 -3.72 0.86
N ASP A 149 -30.63 -4.95 0.49
CA ASP A 149 -29.64 -5.28 -0.55
C ASP A 149 -28.24 -4.69 -0.31
N SER A 150 -27.83 -4.67 0.97
CA SER A 150 -26.47 -4.33 1.36
C SER A 150 -25.72 -5.51 1.99
N CYS A 151 -24.39 -5.46 1.86
CA CYS A 151 -23.46 -6.45 2.38
C CYS A 151 -22.38 -5.71 3.16
N LYS A 152 -22.23 -6.09 4.42
CA LYS A 152 -21.03 -5.81 5.19
C LYS A 152 -19.94 -6.80 4.76
N VAL A 153 -18.81 -6.26 4.32
CA VAL A 153 -17.62 -7.02 3.92
C VAL A 153 -16.52 -6.76 4.95
N ASP A 154 -16.08 -7.81 5.63
CA ASP A 154 -14.88 -7.78 6.46
C ASP A 154 -13.73 -8.44 5.66
N PHE A 155 -12.72 -7.65 5.32
CA PHE A 155 -11.52 -8.06 4.58
C PHE A 155 -10.31 -8.10 5.51
N TYR A 156 -9.50 -9.16 5.39
CA TYR A 156 -8.24 -9.33 6.11
C TYR A 156 -7.18 -9.89 5.16
N LEU A 157 -5.98 -9.34 5.23
CA LEU A 157 -4.80 -9.77 4.49
C LEU A 157 -3.61 -9.83 5.45
N SER A 158 -2.90 -10.96 5.46
CA SER A 158 -1.65 -11.13 6.20
C SER A 158 -0.61 -11.77 5.30
N PHE A 159 0.61 -11.25 5.29
CA PHE A 159 1.70 -11.87 4.53
C PHE A 159 3.04 -11.63 5.18
N GLU A 160 4.00 -12.47 4.79
CA GLU A 160 5.38 -12.40 5.18
C GLU A 160 6.24 -12.90 4.01
N PHE A 161 7.29 -12.15 3.68
CA PHE A 161 8.23 -12.55 2.63
C PHE A 161 9.30 -13.47 3.21
N LYS A 162 9.84 -14.38 2.39
CA LYS A 162 11.00 -15.20 2.78
C LYS A 162 12.30 -14.40 2.87
N SER A 163 12.38 -13.29 2.13
CA SER A 163 13.60 -12.50 1.98
C SER A 163 13.43 -11.12 2.59
N ILE A 164 14.42 -10.73 3.41
CA ILE A 164 14.50 -9.42 4.07
C ILE A 164 14.46 -8.25 3.07
N LEU A 165 15.15 -8.38 1.93
CA LEU A 165 15.13 -7.36 0.88
C LEU A 165 13.72 -7.17 0.31
N HIS A 166 13.00 -8.27 0.10
CA HIS A 166 11.60 -8.24 -0.35
C HIS A 166 10.68 -7.64 0.73
N SER A 167 10.92 -7.94 2.01
CA SER A 167 10.20 -7.30 3.13
C SER A 167 10.40 -5.78 3.16
N GLN A 168 11.61 -5.29 2.92
CA GLN A 168 11.90 -3.85 2.88
C GLN A 168 11.21 -3.16 1.70
N LEU A 169 11.29 -3.75 0.51
CA LEU A 169 10.61 -3.23 -0.69
C LEU A 169 9.09 -3.20 -0.50
N ALA A 170 8.52 -4.27 0.03
CA ALA A 170 7.08 -4.33 0.24
C ALA A 170 6.58 -3.31 1.26
N GLY A 171 7.34 -3.02 2.31
CA GLY A 171 7.02 -1.94 3.25
C GLY A 171 6.82 -0.58 2.56
N MET A 172 7.50 -0.32 1.44
CA MET A 172 7.38 0.95 0.70
C MET A 172 6.12 1.04 -0.17
N PHE A 173 5.60 -0.10 -0.64
CA PHE A 173 4.49 -0.16 -1.61
C PHE A 173 3.20 -0.75 -1.05
N PHE A 174 3.23 -1.31 0.16
CA PHE A 174 2.13 -2.08 0.73
C PHE A 174 0.80 -1.33 0.71
N ASP A 175 0.80 -0.09 1.22
CA ASP A 175 -0.42 0.72 1.33
C ASP A 175 -1.07 0.96 -0.03
N GLU A 176 -0.26 1.20 -1.07
CA GLU A 176 -0.74 1.43 -2.43
C GLU A 176 -1.30 0.14 -3.03
N VAL A 177 -0.63 -1.00 -2.84
CA VAL A 177 -1.10 -2.31 -3.33
C VAL A 177 -2.47 -2.65 -2.73
N VAL A 178 -2.62 -2.50 -1.42
CA VAL A 178 -3.87 -2.79 -0.72
C VAL A 178 -4.99 -1.86 -1.19
N LYS A 179 -4.72 -0.56 -1.25
CA LYS A 179 -5.70 0.44 -1.71
C LYS A 179 -6.19 0.14 -3.12
N GLN A 180 -5.27 -0.24 -4.02
CA GLN A 180 -5.62 -0.62 -5.39
C GLN A 180 -6.43 -1.93 -5.43
N MET A 181 -6.09 -2.92 -4.61
CA MET A 181 -6.83 -4.17 -4.51
C MET A 181 -8.28 -3.93 -4.08
N VAL A 182 -8.51 -3.20 -2.99
CA VAL A 182 -9.85 -2.88 -2.50
C VAL A 182 -10.64 -2.07 -3.54
N GLY A 183 -10.02 -1.05 -4.14
CA GLY A 183 -10.63 -0.23 -5.18
C GLY A 183 -11.05 -1.03 -6.40
N ALA A 184 -10.27 -2.04 -6.78
CA ALA A 184 -10.57 -2.91 -7.91
C ALA A 184 -11.80 -3.78 -7.68
N PHE A 185 -11.95 -4.39 -6.50
CA PHE A 185 -13.15 -5.16 -6.16
C PHE A 185 -14.39 -4.28 -6.09
N ALA A 186 -14.29 -3.08 -5.52
CA ALA A 186 -15.40 -2.13 -5.51
C ALA A 186 -15.82 -1.72 -6.93
N SER A 187 -14.85 -1.45 -7.80
CA SER A 187 -15.09 -1.09 -9.21
C SER A 187 -15.71 -2.27 -9.98
N ARG A 188 -15.22 -3.49 -9.77
CA ARG A 188 -15.75 -4.69 -10.41
C ARG A 188 -17.19 -4.97 -9.98
N ALA A 189 -17.54 -4.75 -8.71
CA ALA A 189 -18.92 -4.87 -8.24
C ALA A 189 -19.84 -3.87 -8.94
N ALA A 190 -19.40 -2.61 -9.10
CA ALA A 190 -20.15 -1.61 -9.84
C ALA A 190 -20.37 -1.97 -11.31
N MET A 191 -19.35 -2.52 -11.98
CA MET A 191 -19.48 -2.98 -13.37
C MET A 191 -20.45 -4.14 -13.53
N LEU A 192 -20.45 -5.11 -12.60
CA LEU A 192 -21.29 -6.31 -12.71
C LEU A 192 -22.74 -6.06 -12.27
N TYR A 193 -22.95 -5.22 -11.26
CA TYR A 193 -24.24 -5.11 -10.56
C TYR A 193 -24.82 -3.69 -10.54
N GLY A 194 -24.08 -2.68 -11.00
CA GLY A 194 -24.53 -1.28 -10.96
C GLY A 194 -25.81 -1.02 -11.75
N ASN A 195 -26.03 -1.73 -12.85
CA ASN A 195 -27.21 -1.57 -13.71
C ASN A 195 -28.42 -2.41 -13.29
N GLN A 196 -28.26 -3.31 -12.31
CA GLN A 196 -29.35 -4.17 -11.80
C GLN A 196 -30.22 -3.46 -10.75
N ARG A 197 -29.91 -2.19 -10.45
CA ARG A 197 -30.75 -1.32 -9.62
C ARG A 197 -31.82 -0.67 -10.49
N THR A 198 -33.02 -1.26 -10.52
CA THR A 198 -34.20 -0.55 -11.01
C THR A 198 -34.38 0.73 -10.19
N PRO A 199 -34.65 1.91 -10.80
CA PRO A 199 -35.00 3.09 -10.01
C PRO A 199 -36.32 2.80 -9.30
N GLN A 200 -36.28 2.63 -7.98
CA GLN A 200 -37.47 2.77 -7.15
C GLN A 200 -37.86 4.26 -7.21
N VAL A 201 -38.73 4.59 -8.16
CA VAL A 201 -39.46 5.86 -8.16
C VAL A 201 -40.42 5.81 -6.98
N SER A 202 -39.98 6.32 -5.83
CA SER A 202 -40.91 6.68 -4.75
C SER A 202 -41.59 7.99 -5.16
N VAL A 203 -42.73 7.88 -5.85
CA VAL A 203 -43.72 8.96 -5.89
C VAL A 203 -44.26 9.11 -4.47
N GLY A 204 -43.80 10.13 -3.75
CA GLY A 204 -44.13 10.31 -2.34
C GLY A 204 -44.08 11.78 -1.92
N SER A 205 -45.11 12.52 -2.36
CA SER A 205 -45.72 13.70 -1.73
C SER A 205 -44.86 14.55 -0.78
N TRP A 206 -44.32 15.66 -1.28
CA TRP A 206 -43.89 16.76 -0.42
C TRP A 206 -45.13 17.50 0.11
N TYR A 207 -45.40 17.37 1.42
CA TYR A 207 -46.24 18.33 2.14
C TYR A 207 -45.39 19.56 2.48
N VAL A 208 -45.84 20.73 2.03
CA VAL A 208 -45.34 22.02 2.48
C VAL A 208 -45.98 22.30 3.83
N HIS A 209 -45.17 22.62 4.85
CA HIS A 209 -45.64 23.35 6.02
C HIS A 209 -44.79 24.60 6.23
N HIS A 210 -45.53 25.66 6.55
CA HIS A 210 -45.22 27.09 6.55
C HIS A 210 -43.92 27.53 7.21
#